data_AF-A0A1F5ITJ4-F1
#
_entry.id   AF-A0A1F5ITJ4-F1
#
_cell.length_a   1.000
_cell.length_b   1.000
_cell.length_c   1.000
_cell.angle_alpha   90.00
_cell.angle_beta   90.00
_cell.angle_gamma   90.00
#
_symmetry.space_group_name_H-M   'P 1'
#
loop_
_entity.id
_entity.type
_entity.pdbx_description
1 polymer ?
#
loop_
_entity_poly.entity_id
_entity_poly.type
_entity_poly.pdbx_seq_one_letter_code
_entity_poly.pdbx_strand_id
1 'polypeptide(L)'
;MAKRIRKHFKNILPIKKPILKEALYTQTSNFTLNTAQLDRISFSVLRNNKRELRKIENISYEINIEGCWEWIVRYDDHGGVGSLHRHIRISLKDDSNVESTIGIKKYKDKGHELTWVCKNIQRDYLNIRTKFLRNSKIDLY
;
A
#
# COMPACT_ATOMS: atom_id res chain seq x y z
N MET A 1 -48.48 27.07 -50.94
CA MET A 1 -47.39 26.11 -50.64
C MET A 1 -46.61 26.62 -49.44
N ALA A 2 -46.72 25.97 -48.27
CA ALA A 2 -45.95 26.35 -47.08
C ALA A 2 -44.85 25.31 -46.82
N LYS A 3 -43.58 25.69 -47.00
CA LYS A 3 -42.42 24.84 -46.68
C LYS A 3 -42.27 24.72 -45.17
N ARG A 4 -42.58 23.55 -44.63
CA ARG A 4 -42.37 23.21 -43.21
C ARG A 4 -40.88 22.93 -42.98
N ILE A 5 -40.14 23.92 -42.48
CA ILE A 5 -38.74 23.75 -42.08
C ILE A 5 -38.71 22.99 -40.75
N ARG A 6 -38.29 21.72 -40.76
CA ARG A 6 -37.99 20.97 -39.54
C ARG A 6 -36.67 21.49 -38.97
N LYS A 7 -36.74 22.25 -37.88
CA LYS A 7 -35.57 22.57 -37.05
C LYS A 7 -35.08 21.28 -36.38
N HIS A 8 -34.00 20.70 -36.89
CA HIS A 8 -33.24 19.69 -36.16
C HIS A 8 -32.50 20.38 -35.00
N PHE A 9 -33.01 20.25 -33.77
CA PHE A 9 -32.24 20.61 -32.59
C PHE A 9 -31.10 19.59 -32.43
N LYS A 10 -29.87 20.07 -32.66
CA LYS A 10 -28.63 19.43 -32.22
C LYS A 10 -28.49 19.59 -30.71
N ASN A 11 -27.69 18.71 -30.11
CA ASN A 11 -27.14 18.70 -28.74
C ASN A 11 -27.82 17.72 -27.78
N ILE A 12 -27.65 16.43 -28.05
CA ILE A 12 -27.54 15.46 -26.96
C ILE A 12 -26.15 15.70 -26.35
N LEU A 13 -26.08 16.55 -25.33
CA LEU A 13 -24.92 16.57 -24.44
C LEU A 13 -24.74 15.14 -23.92
N PRO A 14 -23.53 14.54 -23.97
CA PRO A 14 -23.35 13.24 -23.36
C PRO A 14 -23.69 13.40 -21.88
N ILE A 15 -24.79 12.78 -21.46
CA ILE A 15 -25.14 12.66 -20.06
C ILE A 15 -23.97 11.90 -19.45
N LYS A 16 -23.03 12.62 -18.82
CA LYS A 16 -21.98 12.01 -18.02
C LYS A 16 -22.71 11.21 -16.97
N LYS A 17 -22.76 9.88 -17.15
CA LYS A 17 -23.29 8.97 -16.12
C LYS A 17 -22.59 9.36 -14.81
N PRO A 18 -23.32 9.61 -13.71
CA PRO A 18 -22.68 9.88 -12.45
C PRO A 18 -21.73 8.72 -12.16
N ILE A 19 -20.46 9.03 -11.89
CA ILE A 19 -19.50 8.03 -11.45
C ILE A 19 -20.03 7.56 -10.11
N LEU A 20 -20.63 6.37 -10.08
CA LEU A 20 -21.00 5.70 -8.84
C LEU A 20 -19.71 5.53 -8.05
N LYS A 21 -19.52 6.37 -7.01
CA LYS A 21 -18.40 6.21 -6.09
C LYS A 21 -18.61 4.87 -5.39
N GLU A 22 -17.71 3.93 -5.68
CA GLU A 22 -17.68 2.65 -4.98
C GLU A 22 -17.46 2.92 -3.49
N ALA A 23 -18.29 2.32 -2.62
CA ALA A 23 -18.08 2.40 -1.19
C ALA A 23 -16.84 1.55 -0.82
N LEU A 24 -15.87 2.19 -0.17
CA LEU A 24 -14.64 1.56 0.29
C LEU A 24 -14.61 1.53 1.81
N TYR A 25 -14.10 0.45 2.37
CA TYR A 25 -13.83 0.33 3.80
C TYR A 25 -12.38 -0.10 4.04
N THR A 26 -11.83 0.38 5.15
CA THR A 26 -10.49 0.04 5.59
C THR A 26 -10.49 -1.29 6.32
N GLN A 27 -9.58 -2.18 5.93
CA GLN A 27 -9.25 -3.38 6.67
C GLN A 27 -7.81 -3.27 7.16
N THR A 28 -7.62 -3.42 8.47
CA THR A 28 -6.30 -3.49 9.10
C THR A 28 -6.06 -4.86 9.71
N SER A 29 -4.81 -5.29 9.75
CA SER A 29 -4.38 -6.46 10.52
C SER A 29 -2.88 -6.44 10.75
N ASN A 30 -2.39 -7.36 11.58
CA ASN A 30 -0.98 -7.63 11.75
C ASN A 30 -0.74 -9.11 12.02
N PHE A 31 0.47 -9.57 11.76
CA PHE A 31 0.91 -10.91 12.14
C PHE A 31 2.40 -10.89 12.50
N THR A 32 2.77 -11.71 13.49
CA THR A 32 4.14 -11.82 13.98
C THR A 32 5.03 -12.60 13.01
N LEU A 33 6.29 -12.20 12.90
CA LEU A 33 7.31 -12.86 12.08
C LEU A 33 8.21 -13.79 12.89
N ASN A 34 8.28 -13.62 14.20
CA ASN A 34 9.08 -14.45 15.09
C ASN A 34 8.33 -14.87 16.36
N THR A 35 8.88 -15.87 17.03
CA THR A 35 8.37 -16.41 18.29
C THR A 35 8.50 -15.43 19.45
N ALA A 36 9.51 -14.56 19.42
CA ALA A 36 9.70 -13.50 20.41
C ALA A 36 8.66 -12.38 20.29
N GLN A 37 7.87 -12.35 19.21
CA GLN A 37 6.87 -11.33 18.93
C GLN A 37 7.45 -9.90 18.92
N LEU A 38 8.73 -9.76 18.57
CA LEU A 38 9.41 -8.48 18.41
C LEU A 38 9.39 -7.98 16.97
N ASP A 39 8.94 -8.82 16.05
CA ASP A 39 8.90 -8.53 14.62
C ASP A 39 7.49 -8.83 14.11
N ARG A 40 6.90 -7.90 13.35
CA ARG A 40 5.59 -8.09 12.76
C ARG A 40 5.48 -7.47 11.38
N ILE A 41 4.52 -7.96 10.61
CA ILE A 41 3.97 -7.26 9.45
C ILE A 41 2.63 -6.68 9.87
N SER A 42 2.44 -5.38 9.64
CA SER A 42 1.15 -4.72 9.77
C SER A 42 0.67 -4.28 8.38
N PHE A 43 -0.63 -4.20 8.18
CA PHE A 43 -1.19 -3.66 6.95
C PHE A 43 -2.49 -2.91 7.16
N SER A 44 -2.74 -1.93 6.28
CA SER A 44 -4.00 -1.23 6.06
C SER A 44 -4.31 -1.25 4.57
N VAL A 45 -5.50 -1.71 4.22
CA VAL A 45 -5.94 -1.82 2.83
C VAL A 45 -7.39 -1.37 2.66
N LEU A 46 -7.74 -0.86 1.49
CA LEU A 46 -9.14 -0.56 1.16
C LEU A 46 -9.74 -1.67 0.32
N ARG A 47 -10.92 -2.12 0.75
CA ARG A 47 -11.75 -3.08 0.02
C ARG A 47 -13.11 -2.49 -0.34
N ASN A 48 -13.70 -3.00 -1.41
CA ASN A 48 -15.08 -2.69 -1.76
C ASN A 48 -16.07 -3.61 -1.03
N ASN A 49 -17.37 -3.37 -1.20
CA ASN A 49 -18.45 -4.20 -0.64
C ASN A 49 -18.40 -5.68 -1.05
N LYS A 50 -17.71 -6.02 -2.16
CA LYS A 50 -17.49 -7.41 -2.61
C LYS A 50 -16.23 -8.04 -1.98
N ARG A 51 -15.58 -7.35 -1.05
CA ARG A 51 -14.30 -7.70 -0.42
C ARG A 51 -13.12 -7.74 -1.40
N GLU A 52 -13.24 -7.19 -2.60
CA GLU A 52 -12.12 -7.05 -3.54
C GLU A 52 -11.16 -5.98 -3.05
N LEU A 53 -9.86 -6.26 -3.15
CA LEU A 53 -8.81 -5.30 -2.78
C LEU A 53 -8.71 -4.21 -3.85
N ARG A 54 -8.90 -2.95 -3.45
CA ARG A 54 -8.81 -1.79 -4.35
C ARG A 54 -7.53 -1.00 -4.16
N LYS A 55 -7.09 -0.87 -2.91
CA LYS A 55 -5.95 -0.03 -2.55
C LYS A 55 -5.14 -0.67 -1.44
N ILE A 56 -3.83 -0.58 -1.53
CA ILE A 56 -2.89 -0.90 -0.46
C ILE A 56 -2.44 0.43 0.15
N GLU A 57 -2.98 0.78 1.32
CA GLU A 57 -2.63 2.04 1.98
C GLU A 57 -1.30 1.95 2.70
N ASN A 58 -1.06 0.82 3.36
CA ASN A 58 0.19 0.54 4.05
C ASN A 58 0.39 -0.97 4.19
N ILE A 59 1.60 -1.45 3.94
CA ILE A 59 2.09 -2.73 4.45
C ILE A 59 3.49 -2.47 5.01
N SER A 60 3.67 -2.63 6.31
CA SER A 60 4.94 -2.34 6.96
C SER A 60 5.50 -3.55 7.69
N TYR A 61 6.81 -3.72 7.58
CA TYR A 61 7.61 -4.49 8.51
C TYR A 61 7.96 -3.60 9.70
N GLU A 62 7.59 -4.03 10.89
CA GLU A 62 7.77 -3.30 12.14
C GLU A 62 8.53 -4.14 13.16
N ILE A 63 9.35 -3.48 13.97
CA ILE A 63 10.02 -4.06 15.13
C ILE A 63 9.60 -3.36 16.40
N ASN A 64 9.53 -4.11 17.49
CA ASN A 64 9.30 -3.57 18.82
C ASN A 64 10.64 -3.13 19.43
N ILE A 65 10.75 -1.86 19.79
CA ILE A 65 11.89 -1.27 20.47
C ILE A 65 11.36 -0.57 21.71
N GLU A 66 11.74 -1.07 22.89
CA GLU A 66 11.33 -0.48 24.17
C GLU A 66 9.80 -0.31 24.33
N GLY A 67 9.01 -1.22 23.75
CA GLY A 67 7.55 -1.18 23.78
C GLY A 67 6.91 -0.40 22.63
N CYS A 68 7.69 0.31 21.81
CA CYS A 68 7.22 1.07 20.65
C CYS A 68 7.38 0.27 19.36
N TRP A 69 6.37 0.30 18.49
CA TRP A 69 6.43 -0.34 17.18
C TRP A 69 6.97 0.63 16.13
N GLU A 70 8.15 0.34 15.63
CA GLU A 70 8.86 1.15 14.66
C GLU A 70 8.88 0.44 13.30
N TRP A 71 8.42 1.10 12.25
CA TRP A 71 8.49 0.56 10.90
C TRP A 71 9.90 0.72 10.34
N ILE A 72 10.38 -0.33 9.67
CA ILE A 72 11.68 -0.32 8.98
C ILE A 72 11.46 -0.24 7.46
N VAL A 73 10.49 -1.00 6.96
CA VAL A 73 10.11 -1.00 5.55
C VAL A 73 8.62 -0.84 5.46
N ARG A 74 8.18 0.05 4.58
CA ARG A 74 6.78 0.31 4.30
C ARG A 74 6.53 0.21 2.80
N TYR A 75 5.38 -0.33 2.42
CA TYR A 75 4.89 -0.33 1.06
C TYR A 75 3.55 0.38 0.98
N ASP A 76 3.36 1.20 -0.05
CA ASP A 76 2.10 1.85 -0.36
C ASP A 76 1.91 2.01 -1.87
N ASP A 77 0.68 2.29 -2.30
CA ASP A 77 0.33 2.43 -3.71
C ASP A 77 0.09 3.88 -4.16
N HIS A 78 0.62 4.86 -3.40
CA HIS A 78 0.41 6.29 -3.62
C HIS A 78 -1.04 6.67 -3.95
N GLY A 79 -2.01 6.19 -3.17
CA GLY A 79 -3.41 6.60 -3.35
C GLY A 79 -4.22 5.72 -4.31
N GLY A 80 -3.72 4.55 -4.70
CA GLY A 80 -4.42 3.58 -5.55
C GLY A 80 -4.30 3.81 -7.05
N VAL A 81 -3.58 4.86 -7.46
CA VAL A 81 -3.42 5.26 -8.88
C VAL A 81 -2.06 4.80 -9.44
N GLY A 82 -1.18 4.26 -8.57
CA GLY A 82 0.22 3.98 -8.89
C GLY A 82 0.62 2.51 -8.88
N SER A 83 1.89 2.31 -9.26
CA SER A 83 2.62 1.09 -8.91
C SER A 83 2.86 1.07 -7.40
N LEU A 84 3.13 -0.09 -6.81
CA LEU A 84 3.52 -0.16 -5.41
C LEU A 84 4.92 0.46 -5.24
N HIS A 85 5.11 1.25 -4.19
CA HIS A 85 6.37 1.87 -3.80
C HIS A 85 6.86 1.23 -2.50
N ARG A 86 8.18 1.20 -2.32
CA ARG A 86 8.82 0.74 -1.10
C ARG A 86 9.58 1.91 -0.48
N HIS A 87 9.28 2.18 0.78
CA HIS A 87 9.97 3.14 1.63
C HIS A 87 10.82 2.36 2.62
N ILE A 88 12.12 2.67 2.70
CA ILE A 88 13.04 2.05 3.66
C ILE A 88 13.56 3.13 4.59
N ARG A 89 13.29 3.01 5.89
CA ARG A 89 13.87 3.88 6.91
C ARG A 89 15.32 3.46 7.16
N ILE A 90 16.24 4.43 7.20
CA ILE A 90 17.67 4.13 7.31
C ILE A 90 18.08 3.87 8.76
N SER A 91 17.56 4.67 9.70
CA SER A 91 17.85 4.57 11.14
C SER A 91 16.71 5.14 11.98
N LEU A 92 16.73 4.92 13.30
CA LEU A 92 15.82 5.62 14.22
C LEU A 92 16.14 7.09 14.45
N LYS A 93 17.40 7.50 14.22
CA LYS A 93 17.88 8.86 14.52
C LYS A 93 17.53 9.87 13.43
N ASP A 94 17.15 9.35 12.27
CA ASP A 94 16.85 10.12 11.08
C ASP A 94 15.54 9.60 10.49
N ASP A 95 14.59 10.50 10.31
CA ASP A 95 13.29 10.20 9.69
C ASP A 95 13.38 10.11 8.17
N SER A 96 14.58 10.33 7.60
CA SER A 96 14.82 10.08 6.19
C SER A 96 14.50 8.64 5.81
N ASN A 97 13.83 8.50 4.67
CA ASN A 97 13.56 7.23 4.05
C ASN A 97 14.00 7.25 2.59
N VAL A 98 14.29 6.06 2.07
CA VAL A 98 14.60 5.87 0.66
C VAL A 98 13.38 5.26 0.02
N GLU A 99 12.74 6.01 -0.85
CA GLU A 99 11.69 5.50 -1.72
C GLU A 99 12.29 4.81 -2.94
N SER A 100 11.77 3.64 -3.31
CA SER A 100 12.18 2.92 -4.50
C SER A 100 11.06 2.03 -5.03
N THR A 101 11.04 1.87 -6.36
CA THR A 101 10.23 0.86 -7.06
C THR A 101 11.08 -0.31 -7.55
N ILE A 102 12.40 -0.30 -7.29
CA ILE A 102 13.34 -1.30 -7.80
C ILE A 102 13.06 -2.67 -7.17
N GLY A 103 12.90 -3.68 -8.03
CA GLY A 103 12.62 -5.06 -7.63
C GLY A 103 11.17 -5.32 -7.21
N ILE A 104 10.29 -4.31 -7.30
CA ILE A 104 8.86 -4.47 -7.04
C ILE A 104 8.19 -5.05 -8.27
N LYS A 105 7.55 -6.22 -8.09
CA LYS A 105 6.77 -6.85 -9.15
C LYS A 105 5.41 -6.15 -9.27
N LYS A 106 5.05 -5.77 -10.50
CA LYS A 106 3.74 -5.22 -10.81
C LYS A 106 2.76 -6.35 -11.05
N TYR A 107 1.61 -6.33 -10.39
CA TYR A 107 0.55 -7.29 -10.63
C TYR A 107 -0.73 -6.57 -11.08
N LYS A 108 -1.52 -7.24 -11.93
CA LYS A 108 -2.84 -6.72 -12.32
C LYS A 108 -3.83 -6.75 -11.16
N ASP A 109 -3.72 -7.77 -10.32
CA ASP A 109 -4.54 -7.92 -9.12
C ASP A 109 -3.80 -7.40 -7.89
N LYS A 110 -4.45 -6.51 -7.14
CA LYS A 110 -3.92 -5.96 -5.89
C LYS A 110 -3.80 -7.04 -4.82
N GLY A 111 -4.67 -8.05 -4.81
CA GLY A 111 -4.56 -9.18 -3.87
C GLY A 111 -3.24 -9.93 -4.02
N HIS A 112 -2.81 -10.14 -5.27
CA HIS A 112 -1.48 -10.67 -5.59
C HIS A 112 -0.35 -9.73 -5.16
N GLU A 113 -0.49 -8.41 -5.32
CA GLU A 113 0.51 -7.44 -4.81
C GLU A 113 0.66 -7.58 -3.28
N LEU A 114 -0.45 -7.54 -2.54
CA LEU A 114 -0.45 -7.70 -1.07
C LEU A 114 0.24 -9.00 -0.65
N THR A 115 -0.13 -10.12 -1.27
CA THR A 115 0.47 -11.43 -0.96
C THR A 115 1.97 -11.46 -1.27
N TRP A 116 2.37 -10.87 -2.39
CA TRP A 116 3.77 -10.80 -2.80
C TRP A 116 4.60 -9.97 -1.82
N VAL A 117 4.11 -8.81 -1.38
CA VAL A 117 4.79 -7.95 -0.40
C VAL A 117 5.00 -8.69 0.91
N CYS A 118 3.94 -9.31 1.46
CA CYS A 118 4.04 -10.06 2.70
C CYS A 118 5.09 -11.17 2.60
N LYS A 119 5.10 -11.94 1.50
CA LYS A 119 6.11 -12.98 1.26
C LYS A 119 7.52 -12.42 1.09
N ASN A 120 7.66 -11.27 0.42
CA ASN A 120 8.95 -10.64 0.23
C ASN A 120 9.55 -10.17 1.57
N ILE A 121 8.73 -9.52 2.41
CA ILE A 121 9.14 -9.14 3.77
C ILE A 121 9.50 -10.40 4.57
N GLN A 122 8.63 -11.41 4.61
CA GLN A 122 8.89 -12.67 5.33
C GLN A 122 10.21 -13.34 4.96
N ARG A 123 10.60 -13.25 3.68
CA ARG A 123 11.87 -13.83 3.22
C ARG A 123 13.09 -13.01 3.65
N ASP A 124 12.98 -11.68 3.65
CA ASP A 124 14.12 -10.78 3.72
C ASP A 124 14.22 -10.02 5.07
N TYR A 125 13.25 -10.18 6.00
CA TYR A 125 13.12 -9.34 7.20
C TYR A 125 14.35 -9.37 8.11
N LEU A 126 15.03 -10.51 8.28
CA LEU A 126 16.23 -10.60 9.12
C LEU A 126 17.36 -9.72 8.57
N ASN A 127 17.59 -9.74 7.26
CA ASN A 127 18.61 -8.90 6.63
C ASN A 127 18.27 -7.41 6.77
N ILE A 128 16.99 -7.08 6.61
CA ILE A 128 16.47 -5.72 6.79
C ILE A 128 16.68 -5.26 8.25
N ARG A 129 16.33 -6.11 9.22
CA ARG A 129 16.49 -5.88 10.66
C ARG A 129 17.93 -5.58 11.02
N THR A 130 18.84 -6.48 10.67
CA THR A 130 20.26 -6.37 11.02
C THR A 130 20.87 -5.08 10.47
N LYS A 131 20.55 -4.72 9.22
CA LYS A 131 21.04 -3.48 8.62
C LYS A 131 20.51 -2.24 9.35
N PHE A 132 19.22 -2.22 9.69
CA PHE A 132 18.59 -1.11 10.40
C PHE A 132 19.14 -0.91 11.81
N LEU A 133 19.29 -1.99 12.58
CA LEU A 133 19.84 -1.96 13.94
C LEU A 133 21.29 -1.48 13.96
N ARG A 134 22.11 -2.01 13.05
CA ARG A 134 23.50 -1.56 12.88
C ARG A 134 23.59 -0.07 12.56
N ASN A 135 22.75 0.43 11.66
CA ASN A 135 22.71 1.87 11.32
C ASN A 135 22.24 2.73 12.50
N SER A 136 21.32 2.21 13.31
CA SER A 136 20.78 2.89 14.48
C SER A 136 21.72 2.84 15.70
N LYS A 137 22.78 2.02 15.64
CA LYS A 137 23.67 1.69 16.77
C LYS A 137 22.91 1.10 17.96
N ILE A 138 21.94 0.24 17.66
CA ILE A 138 21.12 -0.45 18.66
C ILE A 138 21.49 -1.91 18.63
N ASP A 139 21.72 -2.47 19.81
CA ASP A 139 21.97 -3.88 20.00
C ASP A 139 20.73 -4.51 20.65
N LEU A 140 19.98 -5.30 19.88
CA LEU A 140 18.76 -5.99 20.34
C LEU A 140 19.03 -7.49 20.45
N TYR A 141 20.13 -7.85 21.12
CA TYR A 141 20.76 -9.18 21.28
C TYR A 141 21.73 -9.62 20.19
#